data_AF-A0A2J9ILE5-F1
#
_entry.id   AF-A0A2J9ILE5-F1
#
_cell.length_a   1.000
_cell.length_b   1.000
_cell.length_c   1.000
_cell.angle_alpha   90.00
_cell.angle_beta   90.00
_cell.angle_gamma   90.00
#
_symmetry.space_group_name_H-M   'P 1'
#
loop_
_entity.id
_entity.type
_entity.pdbx_description
1 polymer ?
#
loop_
_entity_poly.entity_id
_entity_poly.type
_entity_poly.pdbx_seq_one_letter_code
_entity_poly.pdbx_strand_id
1 'polypeptide(L)' 'MHSKRIWESVQAVELATMGWVHWWNTARLHEALGYRTPVEVEVAYTHD' A
#
# COMPACT_ATOMS: atom_id res chain seq x y z
N MET A 1 3.66 -25.41 -9.65
CA MET A 1 3.57 -24.65 -10.91
C MET A 1 3.33 -23.19 -10.55
N HIS A 2 4.34 -22.32 -10.70
CA HIS A 2 4.12 -20.87 -10.56
C HIS A 2 3.43 -20.40 -11.85
N SER A 3 2.12 -20.18 -11.80
CA SER A 3 1.43 -19.48 -12.88
C SER A 3 2.02 -18.07 -12.95
N LYS A 4 2.81 -17.78 -13.99
CA LYS A 4 3.20 -16.40 -14.28
C LYS A 4 1.90 -15.68 -14.61
N ARG A 5 1.41 -14.87 -13.69
CA ARG A 5 0.29 -13.98 -13.94
C ARG A 5 0.69 -13.07 -15.09
N ILE A 6 0.08 -13.29 -16.25
CA ILE A 6 0.24 -12.43 -17.41
C ILE A 6 -0.68 -11.24 -17.18
N TRP A 7 -0.11 -10.04 -17.18
CA TRP A 7 -0.86 -8.80 -17.13
C TRP A 7 -1.27 -8.42 -18.55
N GLU A 8 -2.52 -8.00 -18.70
CA GLU A 8 -3.10 -7.69 -20.02
C GLU A 8 -2.52 -6.39 -20.62
N SER A 9 -2.03 -5.47 -19.78
CA SER A 9 -1.40 -4.21 -20.20
C SER A 9 -0.55 -3.60 -19.09
N VAL A 10 0.27 -2.60 -19.43
CA VAL A 10 1.00 -1.77 -18.45
C VAL A 10 0.01 -1.06 -17.51
N GLN A 11 -1.09 -0.55 -18.06
CA GLN A 11 -2.14 0.12 -17.28
C GLN A 11 -2.75 -0.80 -16.20
N ALA A 12 -2.90 -2.10 -16.49
CA ALA A 12 -3.38 -3.07 -15.52
C ALA A 12 -2.39 -3.25 -14.35
N VAL A 13 -1.09 -3.20 -14.62
CA VAL A 13 -0.04 -3.24 -13.59
C VAL A 13 -0.04 -1.97 -12.76
N GLU A 14 -0.16 -0.81 -13.41
CA GLU A 14 -0.22 0.49 -12.74
C GLU A 14 -1.40 0.55 -11.78
N LEU A 15 -2.60 0.15 -12.23
CA LEU A 15 -3.79 0.13 -11.37
C LEU A 15 -3.64 -0.82 -10.18
N ALA A 16 -3.11 -2.03 -10.41
CA ALA A 16 -2.88 -2.97 -9.33
C ALA A 16 -1.85 -2.45 -8.32
N THR A 17 -0.82 -1.76 -8.81
CA THR A 17 0.22 -1.15 -7.98
C THR A 17 -0.35 0.02 -7.18
N MET A 18 -1.15 0.89 -7.81
CA MET A 18 -1.86 1.98 -7.13
C MET A 18 -2.76 1.44 -6.02
N GLY A 19 -3.52 0.37 -6.28
CA GLY A 19 -4.35 -0.29 -5.28
C GLY A 19 -3.54 -0.85 -4.12
N TRP A 20 -2.41 -1.49 -4.41
CA TRP A 20 -1.53 -2.02 -3.37
C TRP A 20 -0.90 -0.91 -2.52
N VAL A 21 -0.37 0.14 -3.16
CA VAL A 21 0.21 1.31 -2.47
C VAL A 21 -0.83 1.99 -1.59
N HIS A 22 -2.06 2.18 -2.11
CA HIS A 22 -3.15 2.75 -1.34
C HIS A 22 -3.40 1.92 -0.08
N TRP A 23 -3.67 0.62 -0.23
CA TRP A 23 -3.91 -0.26 0.91
C TRP A 23 -2.76 -0.28 1.92
N TRP A 24 -1.50 -0.34 1.45
CA TRP A 24 -0.32 -0.35 2.30
C TRP A 24 -0.22 0.91 3.18
N ASN A 25 -0.56 2.06 2.60
CA ASN A 25 -0.46 3.36 3.25
C ASN A 25 -1.66 3.72 4.13
N THR A 26 -2.87 3.27 3.78
CA THR A 26 -4.11 3.76 4.41
C THR A 26 -4.86 2.72 5.24
N ALA A 27 -4.57 1.43 5.05
CA ALA A 27 -5.37 0.35 5.65
C ALA A 27 -4.53 -0.74 6.31
N ARG A 28 -3.29 -0.98 5.87
CA ARG A 28 -2.41 -1.96 6.48
C ARG A 28 -1.85 -1.43 7.80
N LEU A 29 -2.09 -2.18 8.88
CA LEU A 29 -1.48 -1.92 10.18
C LEU A 29 -0.05 -2.47 10.22
N HIS A 30 0.88 -1.72 10.81
CA HIS A 30 2.27 -2.13 10.96
C HIS A 30 2.64 -2.20 12.44
N GLU A 31 3.10 -3.36 12.90
CA GLU A 31 3.53 -3.55 14.29
C GLU A 31 4.64 -2.56 14.69
N ALA A 32 5.60 -2.31 13.79
CA ALA A 32 6.67 -1.33 14.01
C ALA A 32 6.16 0.12 14.17
N LEU A 33 4.95 0.43 13.68
CA LEU A 33 4.31 1.74 13.84
C LEU A 33 3.34 1.77 15.04
N GLY A 34 3.33 0.72 15.86
CA GLY A 34 2.39 0.56 16.97
C GLY A 34 0.99 0.21 16.50
N TYR A 35 0.87 -0.65 15.47
CA TYR A 35 -0.40 -1.01 14.84
C TYR A 35 -1.16 0.17 14.27
N ARG A 36 -0.43 1.13 13.71
CA ARG A 36 -0.97 2.26 12.93
C ARG A 36 -0.60 2.12 11.46
N THR A 37 -1.34 2.82 10.63
CA THR A 37 -1.04 2.98 9.20
C THR A 37 0.05 4.05 9.02
N PRO A 38 0.81 4.00 7.91
CA PRO A 38 1.80 5.04 7.60
C PRO A 38 1.19 6.43 7.56
N VAL A 39 -0.01 6.59 6.96
CA VAL A 39 -0.69 7.89 6.88
C VAL A 39 -1.00 8.45 8.28
N GLU A 40 -1.46 7.63 9.21
CA GLU A 40 -1.73 8.08 10.59
C GLU A 40 -0.46 8.56 11.30
N VAL A 41 0.69 7.93 11.03
CA VAL A 41 1.98 8.34 11.61
C VAL A 41 2.46 9.67 11.01
N GLU A 42 2.39 9.82 9.68
CA GLU A 42 2.76 11.06 9.01
C GLU A 42 1.86 12.24 9.44
N VAL A 43 0.55 11.99 9.57
CA VAL A 43 -0.41 12.98 10.09
C VAL A 43 -0.02 13.39 11.51
N ALA A 44 0.25 12.43 12.41
CA ALA A 44 0.67 12.76 13.78
C ALA A 44 1.96 13.61 13.79
N TYR A 45 2.96 13.25 12.99
CA TYR A 45 4.23 14.00 12.90
C TYR A 45 4.06 15.41 12.34
N THR A 46 3.16 15.62 11.37
CA THR A 46 2.96 16.94 10.73
C THR A 46 2.15 17.91 11.61
N HIS A 47 1.47 17.41 12.64
CA HIS A 47 0.64 18.21 13.56
C HIS A 47 1.33 18.50 14.91
N ASP A 48 2.58 18.07 15.07
CA ASP A 48 3.49 18.44 16.16
C ASP A 48 4.35 19.67 15.77
#